data_AF-A0A2I1KU56-F1
#
_entry.id   AF-A0A2I1KU56-F1
#
_cell.length_a   1.000
_cell.length_b   1.000
_cell.length_c   1.000
_cell.angle_alpha   90.00
_cell.angle_beta   90.00
_cell.angle_gamma   90.00
#
_symmetry.space_group_name_H-M   'P 1'
#
loop_
_entity.id
_entity.type
_entity.pdbx_description
1 polymer ?
#
loop_
_entity_poly.entity_id
_entity_poly.type
_entity_poly.pdbx_seq_one_letter_code
_entity_poly.pdbx_strand_id
1 'polypeptide(L)' 'MSASFLTIADVAERLQLSAQAVRALILSGDLPAIQVGARKLWRIPEDAFDEYVERQLASTRQMVASERSSQHS' A
#
# COMPACT_ATOMS: atom_id res chain seq x y z
N MET A 1 8.47 5.06 -16.41
CA MET A 1 7.70 3.90 -15.92
C MET A 1 8.57 2.66 -16.09
N SER A 2 9.20 2.23 -15.00
CA SER A 2 9.94 0.97 -14.92
C SER A 2 8.96 -0.16 -14.63
N ALA A 3 9.00 -1.23 -15.41
CA ALA A 3 8.18 -2.44 -15.20
C ALA A 3 8.79 -3.30 -14.07
N SER A 4 8.95 -2.72 -12.89
CA SER A 4 9.47 -3.38 -11.70
C SER A 4 8.32 -3.95 -10.87
N PHE A 5 8.49 -5.17 -10.37
CA PHE A 5 7.51 -5.83 -9.51
C PHE A 5 8.13 -6.20 -8.18
N LEU A 6 7.39 -5.93 -7.12
CA LEU A 6 7.71 -6.28 -5.75
C LEU A 6 6.99 -7.58 -5.36
N THR A 7 7.63 -8.33 -4.49
CA THR A 7 6.98 -9.44 -3.78
C THR A 7 6.27 -8.95 -2.53
N ILE A 8 5.44 -9.81 -1.94
CA ILE A 8 4.86 -9.55 -0.61
C ILE A 8 5.95 -9.31 0.44
N ALA A 9 7.09 -10.01 0.35
CA ALA A 9 8.19 -9.85 1.29
C ALA A 9 8.84 -8.47 1.15
N ASP A 10 9.10 -8.02 -0.08
CA ASP A 10 9.69 -6.69 -0.32
C ASP A 10 8.80 -5.57 0.23
N VAL A 11 7.48 -5.65 -0.02
CA VAL A 11 6.53 -4.66 0.51
C VAL A 11 6.41 -4.74 2.03
N ALA A 12 6.44 -5.94 2.60
CA ALA A 12 6.42 -6.13 4.05
C ALA A 12 7.63 -5.48 4.72
N GLU A 13 8.83 -5.65 4.15
CA GLU A 13 10.04 -5.00 4.64
C GLU A 13 9.97 -3.48 4.50
N ARG A 14 9.56 -2.96 3.33
CA ARG A 14 9.47 -1.52 3.06
C ARG A 14 8.48 -0.79 3.99
N LEU A 15 7.33 -1.40 4.27
CA LEU A 15 6.31 -0.82 5.15
C LEU A 15 6.46 -1.22 6.62
N GLN A 16 7.46 -2.03 6.97
CA GLN A 16 7.61 -2.64 8.30
C GLN A 16 6.33 -3.37 8.77
N LEU A 17 5.72 -4.13 7.87
CA LEU A 17 4.51 -4.91 8.11
C LEU A 17 4.79 -6.41 8.10
N SER A 18 3.85 -7.20 8.62
CA SER A 18 3.88 -8.65 8.41
C SER A 18 3.45 -9.01 6.98
N ALA A 19 3.95 -10.13 6.45
CA ALA A 19 3.49 -10.66 5.16
C ALA A 19 1.97 -10.94 5.13
N GLN A 20 1.36 -11.21 6.29
CA GLN A 20 -0.09 -11.39 6.40
C GLN A 20 -0.84 -10.05 6.25
N ALA A 21 -0.33 -8.98 6.84
CA ALA A 21 -0.91 -7.64 6.69
C ALA A 21 -0.85 -7.17 5.23
N VAL A 22 0.28 -7.37 4.54
CA VAL A 22 0.38 -7.06 3.11
C VAL A 22 -0.61 -7.88 2.26
N ARG A 23 -0.81 -9.16 2.58
CA ARG A 23 -1.86 -9.96 1.92
C ARG A 23 -3.26 -9.42 2.19
N ALA A 24 -3.54 -8.95 3.40
CA ALA A 24 -4.84 -8.36 3.71
C ALA A 24 -5.10 -7.12 2.85
N LEU A 25 -4.10 -6.26 2.63
CA LEU A 25 -4.19 -5.10 1.73
C LEU A 25 -4.44 -5.50 0.27
N ILE A 26 -3.84 -6.61 -0.18
CA ILE A 26 -4.10 -7.13 -1.53
C ILE A 26 -5.55 -7.66 -1.64
N LEU A 27 -5.99 -8.41 -0.64
CA LEU A 27 -7.33 -9.02 -0.62
C LEU A 27 -8.45 -7.99 -0.43
N SER A 28 -8.19 -6.89 0.29
CA SER A 28 -9.13 -5.77 0.39
C SER A 28 -9.19 -4.95 -0.90
N GLY A 29 -8.20 -5.09 -1.79
CA GLY A 29 -8.04 -4.29 -3.00
C GLY A 29 -7.34 -2.95 -2.77
N ASP A 30 -6.91 -2.65 -1.53
CA ASP A 30 -6.18 -1.41 -1.21
C ASP A 30 -4.80 -1.38 -1.88
N LEU A 31 -4.16 -2.54 -2.01
CA LEU A 31 -2.87 -2.67 -2.69
C LEU A 31 -3.03 -3.53 -3.95
N PRO A 32 -3.09 -2.90 -5.15
CA PRO A 32 -3.21 -3.64 -6.40
C PRO A 32 -2.05 -4.61 -6.60
N ALA A 33 -2.37 -5.86 -6.92
CA ALA A 33 -1.39 -6.89 -7.20
C ALA A 33 -1.94 -7.88 -8.23
N ILE A 34 -1.05 -8.48 -9.00
CA ILE A 34 -1.37 -9.56 -9.93
C ILE A 34 -0.95 -10.89 -9.34
N GLN A 35 -1.76 -11.93 -9.59
CA GLN A 35 -1.39 -13.30 -9.28
C GLN A 35 -0.75 -13.94 -10.51
N VAL A 36 0.47 -14.44 -10.37
CA VAL A 36 1.26 -15.01 -11.47
C VAL A 36 1.48 -16.51 -11.24
N GLY A 37 1.04 -17.30 -12.22
CA GLY A 37 1.26 -18.75 -12.28
C GLY A 37 0.42 -19.59 -11.30
N ALA A 38 0.62 -20.90 -11.33
CA ALA A 38 -0.17 -21.89 -10.59
C ALA A 38 0.04 -21.88 -9.06
N ARG A 39 1.01 -21.11 -8.55
CA ARG A 39 1.46 -21.15 -7.14
C ARG A 39 0.97 -19.99 -6.27
N LYS A 40 -0.08 -19.26 -6.68
CA LYS A 40 -0.61 -18.11 -5.94
C LYS A 40 0.46 -17.08 -5.56
N LEU A 41 1.45 -16.89 -6.44
CA LEU A 41 2.49 -15.89 -6.24
C LEU A 41 1.92 -14.52 -6.60
N TRP A 42 1.96 -13.59 -5.66
CA TRP A 42 1.55 -12.22 -5.89
C TRP A 42 2.74 -11.37 -6.33
N ARG A 43 2.50 -10.49 -7.29
CA ARG A 43 3.43 -9.47 -7.74
C ARG A 43 2.73 -8.12 -7.66
N ILE A 44 3.35 -7.21 -6.94
CA ILE A 44 2.85 -5.85 -6.73
C ILE A 44 3.65 -4.95 -7.67
N PRO A 45 3.02 -4.30 -8.65
CA PRO A 45 3.68 -3.28 -9.45
C PRO A 45 4.29 -2.19 -8.54
N GLU A 46 5.51 -1.75 -8.81
CA GLU A 46 6.18 -0.75 -7.97
C GLU A 46 5.43 0.60 -7.98
N ASP A 47 4.85 0.98 -9.12
CA ASP A 47 3.98 2.14 -9.25
C ASP A 47 2.70 2.03 -8.38
N ALA A 48 2.07 0.85 -8.34
CA ALA A 48 0.92 0.62 -7.47
C ALA A 48 1.27 0.73 -5.98
N PHE A 49 2.49 0.32 -5.60
CA PHE A 49 3.00 0.53 -4.24
C PHE A 49 3.19 2.02 -3.94
N ASP A 50 3.83 2.76 -4.84
CA ASP A 50 4.06 4.20 -4.67
C ASP A 50 2.73 4.96 -4.58
N GLU A 51 1.76 4.65 -5.43
CA GLU A 51 0.41 5.23 -5.39
C GLU A 51 -0.34 4.90 -4.08
N TYR A 52 -0.17 3.68 -3.57
CA TYR A 52 -0.71 3.32 -2.25
C TYR A 52 -0.14 4.21 -1.15
N VAL A 53 1.19 4.37 -1.10
CA VAL A 53 1.85 5.20 -0.08
C VAL A 53 1.39 6.65 -0.18
N GLU A 54 1.36 7.23 -1.38
CA GLU A 54 0.92 8.62 -1.58
C GLU A 54 -0.54 8.83 -1.15
N ARG A 55 -1.43 7.88 -1.45
CA ARG A 55 -2.82 7.93 -0.99
C ARG A 55 -2.93 7.91 0.53
N GLN A 56 -2.15 7.06 1.21
CA GLN A 56 -2.16 7.01 2.67
C GLN A 56 -1.62 8.30 3.29
N LEU A 57 -0.53 8.84 2.75
CA LEU A 57 0.02 10.12 3.18
C LEU A 57 -0.99 11.26 2.97
N ALA A 58 -1.69 11.30 1.83
CA ALA A 58 -2.73 12.28 1.56
C ALA A 58 -3.90 12.17 2.57
N SER A 59 -4.36 10.96 2.86
CA SER A 59 -5.40 10.70 3.87
C SER A 59 -4.97 11.20 5.26
N THR A 60 -3.76 10.85 5.70
CA THR A 60 -3.20 11.34 6.98
C THR A 60 -3.10 12.87 7.01
N ARG A 61 -2.66 13.51 5.92
CA ARG A 61 -2.60 14.98 5.83
C ARG A 61 -3.99 15.60 5.98
N GLN A 62 -5.02 15.03 5.37
CA GLN A 62 -6.40 15.50 5.49
C GLN A 62 -6.94 15.35 6.92
N MET A 63 -6.70 14.20 7.56
CA MET A 63 -7.10 13.96 8.95
C MET A 63 -6.49 15.01 9.89
N VAL A 64 -5.17 15.18 9.85
CA VAL A 64 -4.45 16.15 10.71
C VAL A 64 -4.86 17.61 10.40
N ALA A 65 -5.21 17.94 9.17
CA ALA A 65 -5.74 19.27 8.84
C ALA A 65 -7.13 19.50 9.47
N SER A 66 -8.03 18.51 9.36
CA SER A 66 -9.39 18.60 9.91
C SER A 66 -9.43 18.69 11.45
N GLU A 67 -8.52 18.00 12.13
CA GLU A 67 -8.37 18.08 13.59
C GLU A 67 -7.90 19.47 14.05
N ARG A 68 -6.95 20.07 13.34
CA ARG A 68 -6.43 21.42 13.67
C ARG A 68 -7.46 22.52 13.49
N SER A 69 -8.36 22.41 12.51
CA SER A 69 -9.44 23.38 12.30
C SER A 69 -10.51 23.30 13.40
N SER A 70 -10.80 22.10 13.92
CA SER A 70 -11.80 21.88 14.97
C SER A 70 -11.33 22.37 16.35
N GLN A 71 -10.01 22.47 16.58
CA GLN A 71 -9.42 22.84 17.87
C GLN A 71 -9.22 24.37 18.03
N HIS A 72 -9.41 25.13 16.95
CA HIS A 72 -9.26 26.59 16.92
C HIS A 72 -10.60 27.35 16.75
N SER A 73 -11.73 26.65 16.89
CA SER A 73 -13.08 27.24 16.96
C SER A 73 -13.62 27.13 18.39
#